data_AF-A0A955WAT2-F1
#
_entry.id   AF-A0A955WAT2-F1
#
_cell.length_a   1.000
_cell.length_b   1.000
_cell.length_c   1.000
_cell.angle_alpha   90.00
_cell.angle_beta   90.00
_cell.angle_gamma   90.00
#
_symmetry.space_group_name_H-M   'P 1'
#
loop_
_entity.id
_entity.type
_entity.pdbx_description
1 polymer ?
#
loop_
_entity_poly.entity_id
_entity_poly.type
_entity_poly.pdbx_seq_one_letter_code
_entity_poly.pdbx_strand_id
1 'polypeptide(L)'
;MKRSRSLSCVLMLLVATGLGALAGCGPNDAAAERRILREQHIPDAISWIREDLARASAGVASAAEQYAPVFVLDDAETRERRLRQALHGARRPPRAIPEFVPSPITFLVAVGTDGTVIARDAEPDSLRGQDFGGRYPVVASALNEGRRGRGLAEFVAEEGDARSVSVLFAAPARHEGRTVGAVAAAMPLWSIAQRITRQLRGNHAADVERGVAIWAYVYEGEHIHHRGTPPDLDLLVPNRETRQAAFAERPNGYTGMITLFGRNYGYAVVPIPQLGEDIGIAIFRAEP
;
A
#
# COMPACT_ATOMS: atom_id res chain seq x y z
N MET A 1 76.07 -14.39 59.94
CA MET A 1 76.08 -14.86 58.53
C MET A 1 74.70 -15.42 58.17
N LYS A 2 74.11 -14.92 57.07
CA LYS A 2 73.02 -15.48 56.22
C LYS A 2 71.71 -15.94 56.92
N ARG A 3 70.57 -15.21 56.78
CA ARG A 3 69.53 -15.30 55.71
C ARG A 3 69.08 -16.75 55.45
N SER A 4 67.81 -17.17 55.47
CA SER A 4 66.56 -16.61 54.90
C SER A 4 65.32 -17.20 55.60
N ARG A 5 64.30 -16.43 55.99
CA ARG A 5 63.06 -16.11 55.21
C ARG A 5 62.41 -17.30 54.47
N SER A 6 61.24 -17.74 54.96
CA SER A 6 59.98 -17.66 54.19
C SER A 6 58.79 -17.87 55.11
N LEU A 7 58.10 -16.76 55.37
CA LEU A 7 56.78 -16.65 55.97
C LEU A 7 55.74 -16.64 54.83
N SER A 8 54.50 -16.98 55.16
CA SER A 8 53.25 -16.72 54.42
C SER A 8 52.78 -17.87 53.53
N CYS A 9 51.50 -18.18 53.42
CA CYS A 9 50.30 -17.81 54.18
C CYS A 9 49.19 -18.68 53.58
N VAL A 10 48.34 -19.21 54.46
CA VAL A 10 46.88 -19.34 54.29
C VAL A 10 46.38 -19.91 52.96
N LEU A 11 46.10 -21.20 53.04
CA LEU A 11 45.09 -21.92 52.28
C LEU A 11 43.72 -21.23 52.45
N MET A 12 43.18 -20.61 51.40
CA MET A 12 41.78 -20.17 51.36
C MET A 12 41.12 -20.64 50.06
N LEU A 13 40.30 -21.67 50.22
CA LEU A 13 39.31 -22.14 49.25
C LEU A 13 38.37 -20.98 48.90
N LEU A 14 38.36 -20.54 47.65
CA LEU A 14 37.28 -19.72 47.09
C LEU A 14 36.79 -20.40 45.83
N VAL A 15 35.76 -21.22 46.01
CA VAL A 15 34.90 -21.75 44.96
C VAL A 15 34.21 -20.54 44.31
N ALA A 16 34.77 -20.08 43.19
CA ALA A 16 34.14 -19.10 42.32
C ALA A 16 33.07 -19.80 41.46
N THR A 17 31.96 -20.19 42.08
CA THR A 17 30.69 -20.39 41.38
C THR A 17 30.17 -19.03 40.93
N GLY A 18 30.74 -18.53 39.84
CA GLY A 18 30.17 -17.44 39.06
C GLY A 18 28.98 -17.96 38.28
N LEU A 19 27.82 -18.08 38.94
CA LEU A 19 26.53 -17.99 38.27
C LEU A 19 26.45 -16.60 37.62
N GLY A 20 26.94 -16.51 36.39
CA GLY A 20 26.60 -15.43 35.47
C GLY A 20 25.11 -15.54 35.20
N ALA A 21 24.35 -14.74 35.93
CA ALA A 21 22.92 -14.61 35.81
C ALA A 21 22.54 -14.49 34.34
N LEU A 22 21.69 -15.43 33.92
CA LEU A 22 20.80 -15.32 32.78
C LEU A 22 20.24 -13.90 32.77
N ALA A 23 20.71 -13.08 31.83
CA ALA A 23 20.05 -11.83 31.50
C ALA A 23 18.62 -12.21 31.14
N GLY A 24 17.70 -11.83 32.04
CA GLY A 24 16.32 -12.26 32.00
C GLY A 24 15.72 -11.98 30.64
N CYS A 25 15.37 -13.07 29.95
CA CYS A 25 14.26 -13.09 29.02
C CYS A 25 13.03 -12.57 29.78
N GLY A 26 12.73 -11.29 29.62
CA GLY A 26 11.36 -10.82 29.84
C GLY A 26 10.42 -11.56 28.88
N PRO A 27 9.10 -11.54 29.11
CA PRO A 27 8.15 -11.98 28.09
C PRO A 27 8.50 -11.21 26.81
N ASN A 28 8.80 -11.95 25.73
CA ASN A 28 9.28 -11.42 24.45
C ASN A 28 8.41 -10.22 24.03
N ASP A 29 8.87 -8.98 24.28
CA ASP A 29 8.08 -7.75 24.17
C ASP A 29 8.03 -7.21 22.73
N ALA A 30 8.41 -8.06 21.78
CA ALA A 30 8.60 -7.78 20.37
C ALA A 30 9.46 -6.52 20.12
N ALA A 31 10.42 -6.18 20.99
CA ALA A 31 11.24 -4.99 20.85
C ALA A 31 12.05 -4.98 19.54
N ALA A 32 12.55 -6.14 19.10
CA ALA A 32 13.31 -6.25 17.87
C ALA A 32 12.43 -5.98 16.64
N GLU A 33 11.23 -6.56 16.60
CA GLU A 33 10.23 -6.40 15.55
C GLU A 33 9.78 -4.95 15.48
N ARG A 34 9.45 -4.33 16.62
CA ARG A 34 9.08 -2.90 16.69
C ARG A 34 10.21 -1.98 16.22
N ARG A 35 11.47 -2.33 16.47
CA ARG A 35 12.63 -1.60 15.98
C ARG A 35 12.73 -1.68 14.45
N ILE A 36 12.67 -2.90 13.89
CA ILE A 36 12.71 -3.14 12.44
C ILE A 36 11.56 -2.41 11.75
N LEU A 37 10.35 -2.48 12.30
CA LEU A 37 9.19 -1.78 11.76
C LEU A 37 9.43 -0.28 11.65
N ARG A 38 9.90 0.35 12.74
CA ARG A 38 10.15 1.79 12.80
C ARG A 38 11.29 2.24 11.88
N GLU A 39 12.38 1.48 11.84
CA GLU A 39 13.62 1.90 11.20
C GLU A 39 13.70 1.49 9.73
N GLN A 40 12.94 0.49 9.29
CA GLN A 40 13.01 -0.04 7.92
C GLN A 40 11.62 -0.09 7.26
N HIS A 41 10.70 -0.91 7.80
CA HIS A 41 9.47 -1.23 7.05
C HIS A 41 8.55 -0.03 6.83
N ILE A 42 8.43 0.85 7.83
CA ILE A 42 7.58 2.04 7.77
C ILE A 42 8.15 3.06 6.77
N PRO A 43 9.42 3.48 6.86
CA PRO A 43 10.04 4.35 5.84
C PRO A 43 9.91 3.79 4.43
N ASP A 44 10.19 2.50 4.23
CA ASP A 44 10.11 1.85 2.93
C ASP A 44 8.68 1.86 2.37
N ALA A 45 7.69 1.47 3.18
CA ALA A 45 6.29 1.47 2.77
C ALA A 45 5.80 2.88 2.39
N ILE A 46 6.16 3.90 3.17
CA ILE A 46 5.84 5.30 2.85
C ILE A 46 6.49 5.73 1.53
N SER A 47 7.77 5.39 1.31
CA SER A 47 8.46 5.70 0.05
C SER A 47 7.74 5.07 -1.12
N TRP A 48 7.42 3.77 -1.03
CA TRP A 48 6.77 3.08 -2.13
C TRP A 48 5.37 3.59 -2.42
N ILE A 49 4.57 3.94 -1.41
CA ILE A 49 3.26 4.55 -1.63
C ILE A 49 3.42 5.86 -2.41
N ARG A 50 4.36 6.72 -2.01
CA ARG A 50 4.60 8.00 -2.71
C ARG A 50 4.99 7.76 -4.17
N GLU A 51 5.89 6.82 -4.42
CA GLU A 51 6.28 6.45 -5.77
C GLU A 51 5.12 5.88 -6.59
N ASP A 52 4.30 5.01 -6.02
CA ASP A 52 3.14 4.43 -6.70
C ASP A 52 2.12 5.48 -7.09
N LEU A 53 1.83 6.43 -6.18
CA LEU A 53 0.95 7.56 -6.45
C LEU A 53 1.49 8.46 -7.57
N ALA A 54 2.80 8.73 -7.56
CA ALA A 54 3.47 9.53 -8.59
C ALA A 54 3.45 8.82 -9.95
N ARG A 55 3.83 7.53 -9.98
CA ARG A 55 3.79 6.68 -11.18
C ARG A 55 2.39 6.62 -11.77
N ALA A 56 1.37 6.30 -10.97
CA ALA A 56 -0.02 6.25 -11.42
C ALA A 56 -0.48 7.58 -12.04
N SER A 57 -0.16 8.70 -11.40
CA SER A 57 -0.50 10.03 -11.91
C SER A 57 0.18 10.33 -13.25
N ALA A 58 1.47 9.98 -13.39
CA ALA A 58 2.22 10.15 -14.62
C ALA A 58 1.71 9.22 -15.74
N GLY A 59 1.48 7.95 -15.44
CA GLY A 59 0.99 6.96 -16.41
C GLY A 59 -0.38 7.33 -16.97
N VAL A 60 -1.30 7.84 -16.14
CA VAL A 60 -2.62 8.29 -16.61
C VAL A 60 -2.50 9.51 -17.53
N ALA A 61 -1.59 10.44 -17.23
CA ALA A 61 -1.32 11.57 -18.11
C ALA A 61 -0.75 11.12 -19.46
N SER A 62 0.26 10.23 -19.46
CA SER A 62 0.85 9.68 -20.68
C SER A 62 -0.18 8.91 -21.52
N ALA A 63 -1.05 8.12 -20.87
CA ALA A 63 -2.14 7.41 -21.54
C ALA A 63 -3.14 8.37 -22.20
N ALA A 64 -3.54 9.42 -21.47
CA ALA A 64 -4.48 10.41 -21.98
C ALA A 64 -3.93 11.16 -23.21
N GLU A 65 -2.64 11.50 -23.20
CA GLU A 65 -1.96 12.11 -24.34
C GLU A 65 -1.87 11.14 -25.54
N GLN A 66 -1.40 9.91 -25.30
CA GLN A 66 -1.21 8.92 -26.36
C GLN A 66 -2.52 8.50 -27.03
N TYR A 67 -3.62 8.44 -26.26
CA TYR A 67 -4.91 7.92 -26.74
C TYR A 67 -5.87 9.02 -27.20
N ALA A 68 -5.52 10.31 -27.04
CA ALA A 68 -6.36 11.42 -27.48
C ALA A 68 -6.86 11.32 -28.94
N PRO A 69 -6.06 10.91 -29.94
CA PRO A 69 -6.54 10.75 -31.31
C PRO A 69 -7.61 9.66 -31.49
N VAL A 70 -7.72 8.70 -30.56
CA VAL A 70 -8.72 7.62 -30.63
C VAL A 70 -10.10 8.13 -30.18
N PHE A 71 -10.14 9.09 -29.25
CA PHE A 71 -11.40 9.68 -28.76
C PHE A 71 -12.20 10.40 -29.84
N VAL A 72 -11.53 10.92 -30.87
CA VAL A 72 -12.16 11.71 -31.95
C VAL A 72 -12.60 10.87 -33.16
N LEU A 73 -12.47 9.53 -33.09
CA LEU A 73 -12.98 8.66 -34.16
C LEU A 73 -14.50 8.74 -34.23
N ASP A 74 -15.05 8.93 -35.43
CA ASP A 74 -16.50 9.08 -35.67
C ASP A 74 -17.28 7.82 -35.32
N ASP A 75 -16.77 6.65 -35.75
CA ASP A 75 -17.41 5.36 -35.51
C ASP A 75 -17.27 4.93 -34.04
N ALA A 76 -18.39 4.91 -33.32
CA ALA A 76 -18.43 4.63 -31.88
C ALA A 76 -17.90 3.23 -31.54
N GLU A 77 -18.22 2.22 -32.35
CA GLU A 77 -17.79 0.84 -32.12
C GLU A 77 -16.27 0.70 -32.31
N THR A 78 -15.72 1.29 -33.37
CA THR A 78 -14.27 1.32 -33.59
C THR A 78 -13.55 2.12 -32.52
N ARG A 79 -14.13 3.26 -32.09
CA ARG A 79 -13.60 4.07 -30.99
C ARG A 79 -13.51 3.25 -29.69
N GLU A 80 -14.60 2.60 -29.30
CA GLU A 80 -14.65 1.72 -28.12
C GLU A 80 -13.59 0.61 -28.21
N ARG A 81 -13.58 -0.15 -29.30
CA ARG A 81 -12.66 -1.28 -29.50
C ARG A 81 -11.19 -0.84 -29.46
N ARG A 82 -10.85 0.28 -30.10
CA ARG A 82 -9.47 0.79 -30.12
C ARG A 82 -9.03 1.35 -28.76
N LEU A 83 -9.92 2.05 -28.05
CA LEU A 83 -9.65 2.50 -26.68
C LEU A 83 -9.40 1.31 -25.76
N ARG A 84 -10.27 0.29 -25.79
CA ARG A 84 -10.08 -0.95 -25.01
C ARG A 84 -8.73 -1.60 -25.29
N GLN A 85 -8.39 -1.80 -26.56
CA GLN A 85 -7.10 -2.38 -26.95
C GLN A 85 -5.90 -1.54 -26.48
N ALA A 86 -6.00 -0.21 -26.55
CA ALA A 86 -4.97 0.69 -26.09
C ALA A 86 -4.78 0.61 -24.56
N LEU A 87 -5.88 0.73 -23.80
CA LEU A 87 -5.87 0.61 -22.33
C LEU A 87 -5.35 -0.75 -21.87
N HIS A 88 -5.76 -1.82 -22.54
CA HIS A 88 -5.27 -3.18 -22.27
C HIS A 88 -3.75 -3.31 -22.52
N GLY A 89 -3.27 -2.73 -23.63
CA GLY A 89 -1.85 -2.69 -23.98
C GLY A 89 -1.03 -1.82 -23.03
N ALA A 90 -1.61 -0.80 -22.42
CA ALA A 90 -0.93 0.13 -21.51
C ALA A 90 -0.26 -0.57 -20.31
N ARG A 91 -0.74 -1.76 -19.93
CA ARG A 91 -0.23 -2.52 -18.79
C ARG A 91 0.69 -3.69 -19.18
N ARG A 92 0.93 -3.92 -20.47
CA ARG A 92 1.58 -5.15 -20.97
C ARG A 92 2.61 -4.87 -22.08
N PRO A 93 3.85 -5.37 -21.96
CA PRO A 93 4.83 -5.28 -23.05
C PRO A 93 4.25 -5.86 -24.36
N PRO A 94 4.67 -5.35 -25.54
CA PRO A 94 5.70 -4.32 -25.76
C PRO A 94 5.17 -2.87 -25.74
N ARG A 95 3.86 -2.66 -25.58
CA ARG A 95 3.21 -1.33 -25.65
C ARG A 95 2.90 -0.72 -24.28
N ALA A 96 3.49 -1.27 -23.23
CA ALA A 96 3.24 -0.83 -21.88
C ALA A 96 3.65 0.63 -21.69
N ILE A 97 2.84 1.35 -20.94
CA ILE A 97 3.24 2.60 -20.30
C ILE A 97 4.08 2.18 -19.07
N PRO A 98 5.38 2.51 -19.02
CA PRO A 98 6.30 2.00 -18.00
C PRO A 98 5.80 2.21 -16.58
N GLU A 99 5.13 3.33 -16.33
CA GLU A 99 4.57 3.70 -15.03
C GLU A 99 3.49 2.72 -14.53
N PHE A 100 2.78 2.03 -15.42
CA PHE A 100 1.72 1.09 -15.05
C PHE A 100 2.23 -0.34 -14.78
N VAL A 101 3.43 -0.70 -15.23
CA VAL A 101 3.97 -2.05 -15.06
C VAL A 101 4.18 -2.44 -13.58
N PRO A 102 4.84 -1.61 -12.74
CA PRO A 102 5.02 -1.93 -11.32
C PRO A 102 3.87 -1.44 -10.43
N SER A 103 2.84 -0.80 -11.02
CA SER A 103 1.80 -0.08 -10.28
C SER A 103 0.71 -1.01 -9.75
N PRO A 104 0.22 -0.81 -8.51
CA PRO A 104 -0.90 -1.55 -7.96
C PRO A 104 -2.28 -1.13 -8.53
N ILE A 105 -2.32 -0.43 -9.68
CA ILE A 105 -3.56 -0.15 -10.41
C ILE A 105 -4.24 -1.46 -10.84
N THR A 106 -5.55 -1.54 -10.66
CA THR A 106 -6.32 -2.74 -11.02
C THR A 106 -7.07 -2.60 -12.33
N PHE A 107 -7.45 -1.39 -12.73
CA PHE A 107 -8.09 -1.14 -14.02
C PHE A 107 -7.82 0.26 -14.55
N LEU A 108 -8.00 0.42 -15.85
CA LEU A 108 -7.98 1.68 -16.60
C LEU A 108 -9.31 1.85 -17.33
N VAL A 109 -9.77 3.08 -17.47
CA VAL A 109 -10.97 3.43 -18.25
C VAL A 109 -10.73 4.64 -19.14
N ALA A 110 -11.39 4.66 -20.29
CA ALA A 110 -11.56 5.83 -21.13
C ALA A 110 -12.97 6.40 -20.92
N VAL A 111 -13.06 7.70 -20.65
CA VAL A 111 -14.30 8.42 -20.35
C VAL A 111 -14.55 9.46 -21.45
N GLY A 112 -15.74 9.46 -22.01
CA GLY A 112 -16.17 10.43 -23.03
C GLY A 112 -16.29 11.84 -22.49
N THR A 113 -16.47 12.81 -23.38
CA THR A 113 -16.73 14.22 -23.02
C THR A 113 -18.04 14.41 -22.27
N ASP A 114 -18.98 13.46 -22.42
CA ASP A 114 -20.24 13.39 -21.70
C ASP A 114 -20.11 12.84 -20.26
N GLY A 115 -18.90 12.43 -19.85
CA GLY A 115 -18.67 11.83 -18.53
C GLY A 115 -18.90 10.33 -18.47
N THR A 116 -19.33 9.70 -19.56
CA THR A 116 -19.66 8.27 -19.60
C THR A 116 -18.43 7.43 -19.91
N VAL A 117 -18.26 6.28 -19.25
CA VAL A 117 -17.20 5.33 -19.59
C VAL A 117 -17.47 4.72 -20.97
N ILE A 118 -16.51 4.90 -21.88
CA ILE A 118 -16.52 4.30 -23.23
C ILE A 118 -15.99 2.87 -23.15
N ALA A 119 -14.86 2.65 -22.49
CA ALA A 119 -14.22 1.34 -22.40
C ALA A 119 -13.34 1.20 -21.16
N ARG A 120 -13.24 -0.02 -20.64
CA ARG A 120 -12.26 -0.49 -19.65
C ARG A 120 -11.15 -1.33 -20.31
N ASP A 121 -10.02 -1.50 -19.64
CA ASP A 121 -8.89 -2.37 -20.04
C ASP A 121 -9.14 -3.89 -19.97
N ALA A 122 -10.35 -4.32 -19.62
CA ALA A 122 -10.70 -5.72 -19.40
C ALA A 122 -12.10 -6.05 -19.94
N GLU A 123 -12.32 -7.34 -20.22
CA GLU A 123 -13.63 -7.93 -20.52
C GLU A 123 -13.93 -9.00 -19.44
N PRO A 124 -15.19 -9.10 -18.94
CA PRO A 124 -16.33 -8.24 -19.27
C PRO A 124 -16.16 -6.79 -18.76
N ASP A 125 -16.64 -5.83 -19.56
CA ASP A 125 -16.59 -4.40 -19.25
C ASP A 125 -17.82 -3.94 -18.44
N SER A 126 -17.78 -4.20 -17.13
CA SER A 126 -18.83 -3.79 -16.17
C SER A 126 -18.93 -2.28 -15.94
N LEU A 127 -17.90 -1.52 -16.35
CA LEU A 127 -17.85 -0.08 -16.13
C LEU A 127 -18.39 0.72 -17.30
N ARG A 128 -18.48 0.12 -18.50
CA ARG A 128 -19.04 0.75 -19.70
C ARG A 128 -20.43 1.33 -19.45
N GLY A 129 -20.64 2.55 -19.92
CA GLY A 129 -21.92 3.24 -19.78
C GLY A 129 -22.16 3.87 -18.41
N GLN A 130 -21.26 3.68 -17.43
CA GLN A 130 -21.39 4.35 -16.13
C GLN A 130 -21.00 5.83 -16.23
N ASP A 131 -21.75 6.68 -15.54
CA ASP A 131 -21.46 8.11 -15.41
C ASP A 131 -20.33 8.33 -14.40
N PHE A 132 -19.10 8.45 -14.91
CA PHE A 132 -17.93 8.79 -14.10
C PHE A 132 -17.80 10.30 -13.90
N GLY A 133 -18.25 11.11 -14.86
CA GLY A 133 -18.18 12.57 -14.79
C GLY A 133 -19.06 13.14 -13.68
N GLY A 134 -20.29 12.63 -13.51
CA GLY A 134 -21.18 13.02 -12.43
C GLY A 134 -20.81 12.41 -11.08
N ARG A 135 -20.27 11.18 -11.08
CA ARG A 135 -19.96 10.45 -9.83
C ARG A 135 -18.64 10.84 -9.18
N TYR A 136 -17.62 11.20 -9.96
CA TYR A 136 -16.26 11.39 -9.44
C TYR A 136 -15.72 12.79 -9.76
N PRO A 137 -15.54 13.67 -8.75
CA PRO A 137 -15.08 15.04 -8.97
C PRO A 137 -13.74 15.15 -9.71
N VAL A 138 -12.84 14.19 -9.51
CA VAL A 138 -11.55 14.16 -10.22
C VAL A 138 -11.71 13.97 -11.73
N VAL A 139 -12.71 13.19 -12.16
CA VAL A 139 -13.01 12.98 -13.58
C VAL A 139 -13.70 14.21 -14.16
N ALA A 140 -14.64 14.81 -13.42
CA ALA A 140 -15.27 16.07 -13.80
C ALA A 140 -14.24 17.18 -14.03
N SER A 141 -13.26 17.33 -13.13
CA SER A 141 -12.21 18.35 -13.26
C SER A 141 -11.28 18.09 -14.45
N ALA A 142 -10.99 16.82 -14.75
CA ALA A 142 -10.27 16.45 -15.97
C ALA A 142 -11.05 16.86 -17.22
N LEU A 143 -12.35 16.54 -17.31
CA LEU A 143 -13.16 16.82 -18.49
C LEU A 143 -13.44 18.32 -18.67
N ASN A 144 -13.91 18.99 -17.62
CA ASN A 144 -14.45 20.35 -17.71
C ASN A 144 -13.37 21.44 -17.61
N GLU A 145 -12.32 21.18 -16.84
CA GLU A 145 -11.28 22.17 -16.56
C GLU A 145 -9.95 21.80 -17.20
N GLY A 146 -9.85 20.61 -17.79
CA GLY A 146 -8.61 20.10 -18.35
C GLY A 146 -7.52 19.91 -17.28
N ARG A 147 -7.87 19.66 -16.02
CA ARG A 147 -6.92 19.47 -14.92
C ARG A 147 -6.75 17.98 -14.60
N ARG A 148 -5.51 17.51 -14.58
CA ARG A 148 -5.19 16.18 -14.04
C ARG A 148 -5.32 16.19 -12.51
N GLY A 149 -5.69 15.07 -11.92
CA GLY A 149 -5.82 14.96 -10.48
C GLY A 149 -5.98 13.53 -9.98
N ARG A 150 -6.18 13.41 -8.67
CA ARG A 150 -6.56 12.17 -8.00
C ARG A 150 -7.52 12.44 -6.85
N GLY A 151 -8.33 11.46 -6.50
CA GLY A 151 -9.23 11.51 -5.34
C GLY A 151 -9.63 10.10 -4.90
N LEU A 152 -10.26 9.98 -3.74
CA LEU A 152 -10.85 8.71 -3.32
C LEU A 152 -12.15 8.46 -4.08
N ALA A 153 -12.35 7.23 -4.49
CA ALA A 153 -13.53 6.76 -5.18
C ALA A 153 -13.96 5.41 -4.60
N GLU A 154 -15.26 5.26 -4.41
CA GLU A 154 -15.86 4.00 -3.98
C GLU A 154 -16.51 3.32 -5.17
N PHE A 155 -16.10 2.07 -5.41
CA PHE A 155 -16.68 1.18 -6.40
C PHE A 155 -17.46 0.07 -5.71
N VAL A 156 -18.56 -0.36 -6.33
CA VAL A 156 -19.27 -1.57 -5.90
C VAL A 156 -18.39 -2.76 -6.25
N ALA A 157 -18.06 -3.61 -5.29
CA ALA A 157 -17.30 -4.83 -5.57
C ALA A 157 -18.18 -5.83 -6.35
N GLU A 158 -17.57 -6.50 -7.33
CA GLU A 158 -18.23 -7.57 -8.10
C GLU A 158 -18.37 -8.88 -7.30
N GLU A 159 -17.56 -9.07 -6.24
CA GLU A 159 -17.59 -10.24 -5.36
C GLU A 159 -17.62 -9.83 -3.88
N GLY A 160 -18.71 -10.20 -3.19
CA GLY A 160 -18.95 -9.90 -1.77
C GLY A 160 -19.34 -8.45 -1.53
N ASP A 161 -20.17 -8.22 -0.50
CA ASP A 161 -20.69 -6.90 -0.07
C ASP A 161 -19.61 -5.89 0.39
N ALA A 162 -18.34 -6.08 0.02
CA ALA A 162 -17.23 -5.25 0.47
C ALA A 162 -17.03 -4.04 -0.45
N ARG A 163 -17.42 -2.87 0.05
CA ARG A 163 -16.99 -1.54 -0.42
C ARG A 163 -15.54 -1.54 -0.93
N SER A 164 -15.33 -1.26 -2.23
CA SER A 164 -13.99 -1.17 -2.82
C SER A 164 -13.54 0.29 -2.96
N VAL A 165 -12.87 0.80 -1.93
CA VAL A 165 -12.27 2.14 -1.95
C VAL A 165 -10.96 2.12 -2.74
N SER A 166 -10.81 3.07 -3.65
CA SER A 166 -9.62 3.24 -4.48
C SER A 166 -9.19 4.69 -4.56
N VAL A 167 -7.89 4.92 -4.76
CA VAL A 167 -7.39 6.19 -5.29
C VAL A 167 -7.65 6.17 -6.79
N LEU A 168 -8.55 7.04 -7.25
CA LEU A 168 -8.87 7.26 -8.66
C LEU A 168 -8.04 8.42 -9.18
N PHE A 169 -7.29 8.17 -10.25
CA PHE A 169 -6.51 9.15 -10.99
C PHE A 169 -7.22 9.48 -12.28
N ALA A 170 -7.23 10.75 -12.71
CA ALA A 170 -7.78 11.14 -14.01
C ALA A 170 -6.91 12.20 -14.69
N ALA A 171 -6.80 12.12 -16.01
CA ALA A 171 -6.17 13.15 -16.83
C ALA A 171 -6.99 13.39 -18.12
N PRO A 172 -7.05 14.65 -18.59
CA PRO A 172 -7.73 14.98 -19.84
C PRO A 172 -6.98 14.43 -21.05
N ALA A 173 -7.71 13.83 -21.98
CA ALA A 173 -7.22 13.57 -23.33
C ALA A 173 -7.43 14.83 -24.17
N ARG A 174 -6.36 15.42 -24.69
CA ARG A 174 -6.43 16.66 -25.47
C ARG A 174 -6.09 16.43 -26.94
N HIS A 175 -6.96 16.89 -27.82
CA HIS A 175 -6.75 16.85 -29.28
C HIS A 175 -7.05 18.24 -29.85
N GLU A 176 -6.13 18.77 -30.66
CA GLU A 176 -6.25 20.11 -31.26
C GLU A 176 -6.60 21.22 -30.24
N GLY A 177 -6.00 21.15 -29.05
CA GLY A 177 -6.20 22.13 -27.98
C GLY A 177 -7.52 22.00 -27.21
N ARG A 178 -8.36 21.01 -27.51
CA ARG A 178 -9.64 20.75 -26.82
C ARG A 178 -9.58 19.46 -26.03
N THR A 179 -10.28 19.41 -24.89
CA THR A 179 -10.51 18.16 -24.16
C THR A 179 -11.52 17.31 -24.95
N VAL A 180 -11.12 16.11 -25.36
CA VAL A 180 -11.92 15.16 -26.16
C VAL A 180 -12.31 13.90 -25.36
N GLY A 181 -11.95 13.87 -24.09
CA GLY A 181 -12.26 12.79 -23.16
C GLY A 181 -11.31 12.82 -21.97
N ALA A 182 -11.31 11.76 -21.18
CA ALA A 182 -10.35 11.55 -20.11
C ALA A 182 -9.93 10.08 -20.05
N VAL A 183 -8.71 9.84 -19.57
CA VAL A 183 -8.29 8.52 -19.11
C VAL A 183 -8.26 8.55 -17.59
N ALA A 184 -8.76 7.47 -16.97
CA ALA A 184 -8.70 7.30 -15.53
C ALA A 184 -8.17 5.92 -15.15
N ALA A 185 -7.55 5.82 -13.97
CA ALA A 185 -7.04 4.58 -13.40
C ALA A 185 -7.40 4.48 -11.93
N ALA A 186 -7.74 3.28 -11.47
CA ALA A 186 -8.02 3.05 -10.05
C ALA A 186 -6.94 2.19 -9.40
N MET A 187 -6.51 2.63 -8.22
CA MET A 187 -5.60 1.92 -7.33
C MET A 187 -6.34 1.62 -6.01
N PRO A 188 -6.93 0.42 -5.87
CA PRO A 188 -7.64 0.04 -4.66
C PRO A 188 -6.74 0.05 -3.43
N LEU A 189 -7.29 0.43 -2.27
CA LEU A 189 -6.52 0.46 -1.03
C LEU A 189 -6.00 -0.94 -0.65
N TRP A 190 -6.75 -1.99 -0.96
CA TRP A 190 -6.31 -3.38 -0.72
C TRP A 190 -5.12 -3.78 -1.61
N SER A 191 -5.01 -3.24 -2.83
CA SER A 191 -3.90 -3.57 -3.73
C SER A 191 -2.62 -2.87 -3.31
N ILE A 192 -2.72 -1.68 -2.71
CA ILE A 192 -1.62 -0.99 -2.02
C ILE A 192 -1.11 -1.85 -0.86
N ALA A 193 -2.00 -2.30 0.04
CA ALA A 193 -1.65 -3.18 1.17
C ALA A 193 -0.97 -4.48 0.71
N GLN A 194 -1.51 -5.10 -0.33
CA GLN A 194 -0.96 -6.32 -0.92
C GLN A 194 0.42 -6.08 -1.54
N ARG A 195 0.61 -4.96 -2.26
CA ARG A 195 1.90 -4.61 -2.85
C ARG A 195 2.97 -4.39 -1.77
N ILE A 196 2.64 -3.65 -0.70
CA ILE A 196 3.56 -3.44 0.44
C ILE A 196 3.93 -4.79 1.06
N THR A 197 2.94 -5.64 1.34
CA THR A 197 3.18 -6.98 1.89
C THR A 197 4.12 -7.79 1.02
N ARG A 198 3.87 -7.84 -0.30
CA ARG A 198 4.72 -8.60 -1.24
C ARG A 198 6.13 -8.05 -1.31
N GLN A 199 6.28 -6.73 -1.34
CA GLN A 199 7.59 -6.09 -1.43
C GLN A 199 8.40 -6.30 -0.14
N LEU A 200 7.81 -6.13 1.04
CA LEU A 200 8.48 -6.42 2.32
C LEU A 200 8.91 -7.89 2.38
N ARG A 201 8.02 -8.82 2.04
CA ARG A 201 8.34 -10.25 2.04
C ARG A 201 9.41 -10.61 1.01
N GLY A 202 9.42 -9.95 -0.15
CA GLY A 202 10.47 -10.11 -1.16
C GLY A 202 11.83 -9.60 -0.68
N ASN A 203 11.86 -8.41 -0.08
CA ASN A 203 13.09 -7.82 0.49
C ASN A 203 13.63 -8.63 1.68
N HIS A 204 12.77 -9.39 2.36
CA HIS A 204 13.09 -10.24 3.50
C HIS A 204 12.90 -11.75 3.19
N ALA A 205 13.11 -12.18 1.95
CA ALA A 205 12.78 -13.55 1.52
C ALA A 205 13.42 -14.63 2.40
N ALA A 206 14.72 -14.50 2.72
CA ALA A 206 15.43 -15.44 3.58
C ALA A 206 14.90 -15.48 5.02
N ASP A 207 14.37 -14.37 5.54
CA ASP A 207 13.72 -14.33 6.85
C ASP A 207 12.35 -15.01 6.80
N VAL A 208 11.60 -14.76 5.73
CA VAL A 208 10.28 -15.36 5.51
C VAL A 208 10.39 -16.88 5.36
N GLU A 209 11.41 -17.38 4.66
CA GLU A 209 11.71 -18.82 4.57
C GLU A 209 12.04 -19.44 5.94
N ARG A 210 12.63 -18.67 6.85
CA ARG A 210 12.89 -19.07 8.24
C ARG A 210 11.68 -18.93 9.16
N GLY A 211 10.55 -18.48 8.64
CA GLY A 211 9.28 -18.40 9.36
C GLY A 211 8.84 -17.00 9.76
N VAL A 212 9.59 -15.94 9.42
CA VAL A 212 9.15 -14.56 9.71
C VAL A 212 7.84 -14.25 9.00
N ALA A 213 6.87 -13.73 9.75
CA ALA A 213 5.60 -13.28 9.21
C ALA A 213 5.61 -11.76 9.05
N ILE A 214 5.23 -11.26 7.85
CA ILE A 214 5.08 -9.84 7.57
C ILE A 214 3.78 -9.62 6.81
N TRP A 215 2.94 -8.71 7.32
CA TRP A 215 1.64 -8.38 6.74
C TRP A 215 1.39 -6.88 6.84
N ALA A 216 0.88 -6.28 5.76
CA ALA A 216 0.48 -4.88 5.73
C ALA A 216 -1.00 -4.73 5.41
N TYR A 217 -1.61 -3.73 6.03
CA TYR A 217 -2.99 -3.31 5.87
C TYR A 217 -3.01 -1.82 5.51
N VAL A 218 -4.02 -1.41 4.75
CA VAL A 218 -4.39 0.01 4.63
C VAL A 218 -5.69 0.20 5.40
N TYR A 219 -5.76 1.14 6.33
CA TYR A 219 -7.02 1.49 7.01
C TYR A 219 -7.64 2.74 6.39
N GLU A 220 -8.97 2.84 6.43
CA GLU A 220 -9.77 4.02 6.08
C GLU A 220 -10.94 4.13 7.05
N GLY A 221 -10.97 5.15 7.90
CA GLY A 221 -12.02 5.27 8.92
C GLY A 221 -12.14 4.00 9.77
N GLU A 222 -13.28 3.32 9.80
CA GLU A 222 -13.42 2.04 10.52
C GLU A 222 -12.94 0.81 9.72
N HIS A 223 -12.68 0.97 8.43
CA HIS A 223 -12.41 -0.14 7.52
C HIS A 223 -10.93 -0.47 7.43
N ILE A 224 -10.66 -1.75 7.17
CA ILE A 224 -9.34 -2.25 6.80
C ILE A 224 -9.42 -2.84 5.39
N HIS A 225 -8.41 -2.55 4.59
CA HIS A 225 -8.28 -2.98 3.22
C HIS A 225 -7.03 -3.85 3.09
N HIS A 226 -7.23 -5.11 2.73
CA HIS A 226 -6.19 -6.11 2.61
C HIS A 226 -6.65 -7.25 1.70
N ARG A 227 -5.73 -8.14 1.33
CA ARG A 227 -6.04 -9.36 0.59
C ARG A 227 -5.04 -10.46 0.91
N GLY A 228 -5.54 -11.62 1.34
CA GLY A 228 -4.72 -12.80 1.62
C GLY A 228 -3.93 -12.73 2.92
N THR A 229 -4.37 -11.93 3.89
CA THR A 229 -3.85 -11.90 5.26
C THR A 229 -4.52 -12.99 6.11
N PRO A 230 -3.92 -13.38 7.25
CA PRO A 230 -4.54 -14.33 8.18
C PRO A 230 -5.80 -13.73 8.83
N PRO A 231 -6.98 -14.38 8.77
CA PRO A 231 -8.22 -13.85 9.33
C PRO A 231 -8.14 -13.44 10.81
N ASP A 232 -7.42 -14.24 11.61
CA ASP A 232 -7.25 -13.93 13.04
C ASP A 232 -6.41 -12.69 13.29
N LEU A 233 -5.52 -12.32 12.36
CA LEU A 233 -4.72 -11.10 12.43
C LEU A 233 -5.53 -9.87 12.02
N ASP A 234 -6.51 -10.03 11.12
CA ASP A 234 -7.40 -8.95 10.68
C ASP A 234 -8.19 -8.37 11.87
N LEU A 235 -8.63 -9.24 12.79
CA LEU A 235 -9.33 -8.87 14.03
C LEU A 235 -8.47 -8.07 15.02
N LEU A 236 -7.16 -8.06 14.83
CA LEU A 236 -6.18 -7.44 15.71
C LEU A 236 -5.66 -6.10 15.19
N VAL A 237 -6.07 -5.68 13.99
CA VAL A 237 -5.73 -4.35 13.48
C VAL A 237 -6.42 -3.30 14.37
N PRO A 238 -5.67 -2.33 14.97
CA PRO A 238 -6.27 -1.34 15.85
C PRO A 238 -7.42 -0.60 15.16
N ASN A 239 -8.60 -0.55 15.77
CA ASN A 239 -9.79 0.14 15.24
C ASN A 239 -9.62 1.67 15.24
N ARG A 240 -10.58 2.40 14.66
CA ARG A 240 -10.48 3.86 14.51
C ARG A 240 -10.30 4.57 15.85
N GLU A 241 -11.09 4.21 16.85
CA GLU A 241 -11.03 4.82 18.19
C GLU A 241 -9.64 4.66 18.81
N THR A 242 -9.09 3.43 18.79
CA THR A 242 -7.74 3.14 19.31
C THR A 242 -6.67 3.93 18.55
N ARG A 243 -6.79 4.02 17.22
CA ARG A 243 -5.85 4.80 16.40
C ARG A 243 -5.94 6.30 16.69
N GLN A 244 -7.15 6.85 16.81
CA GLN A 244 -7.35 8.28 17.09
C GLN A 244 -6.80 8.66 18.47
N ALA A 245 -7.07 7.86 19.50
CA ALA A 245 -6.50 8.08 20.82
C ALA A 245 -4.96 8.06 20.79
N ALA A 246 -4.37 7.08 20.09
CA ALA A 246 -2.93 6.99 19.95
C ALA A 246 -2.32 8.15 19.13
N PHE A 247 -2.97 8.59 18.06
CA PHE A 247 -2.49 9.70 17.21
C PHE A 247 -2.61 11.06 17.89
N ALA A 248 -3.53 11.24 18.84
CA ALA A 248 -3.58 12.45 19.66
C ALA A 248 -2.27 12.66 20.44
N GLU A 249 -1.64 11.58 20.89
CA GLU A 249 -0.34 11.62 21.58
C GLU A 249 0.84 11.54 20.60
N ARG A 250 0.70 10.72 19.55
CA ARG A 250 1.76 10.32 18.62
C ARG A 250 1.29 10.52 17.17
N PRO A 251 1.25 11.77 16.67
CA PRO A 251 0.64 12.10 15.39
C PRO A 251 1.36 11.49 14.18
N ASN A 252 2.64 11.12 14.32
CA ASN A 252 3.43 10.49 13.26
C ASN A 252 3.39 8.95 13.29
N GLY A 253 2.47 8.38 14.06
CA GLY A 253 2.33 6.94 14.21
C GLY A 253 2.99 6.37 15.46
N TYR A 254 2.70 5.10 15.72
CA TYR A 254 3.14 4.39 16.92
C TYR A 254 3.45 2.93 16.61
N THR A 255 4.18 2.28 17.52
CA THR A 255 4.38 0.83 17.51
C THR A 255 3.81 0.20 18.77
N GLY A 256 3.42 -1.06 18.66
CA GLY A 256 2.89 -1.86 19.76
C GLY A 256 3.23 -3.32 19.59
N MET A 257 2.73 -4.13 20.51
CA MET A 257 2.86 -5.58 20.47
C MET A 257 1.48 -6.20 20.63
N ILE A 258 1.24 -7.30 19.93
CA ILE A 258 0.11 -8.18 20.19
C ILE A 258 0.54 -9.65 20.14
N THR A 259 -0.11 -10.49 20.92
CA THR A 259 0.14 -11.94 20.91
C THR A 259 -1.03 -12.65 20.24
N LEU A 260 -0.73 -13.47 19.24
CA LEU A 260 -1.71 -14.29 18.53
C LEU A 260 -1.21 -15.75 18.48
N PHE A 261 -2.01 -16.68 19.01
CA PHE A 261 -1.65 -18.11 19.11
C PHE A 261 -0.26 -18.38 19.70
N GLY A 262 0.13 -17.64 20.73
CA GLY A 262 1.44 -17.78 21.40
C GLY A 262 2.60 -17.13 20.64
N ARG A 263 2.36 -16.52 19.48
CA ARG A 263 3.34 -15.76 18.70
C ARG A 263 3.23 -14.27 18.98
N ASN A 264 4.35 -13.62 19.28
CA ASN A 264 4.39 -12.19 19.51
C ASN A 264 4.64 -11.44 18.20
N TYR A 265 3.70 -10.57 17.86
CA TYR A 265 3.80 -9.64 16.74
C TYR A 265 4.17 -8.27 17.27
N GLY A 266 5.25 -7.71 16.74
CA GLY A 266 5.40 -6.26 16.70
C GLY A 266 4.45 -5.71 15.63
N TYR A 267 3.80 -4.58 15.91
CA TYR A 267 3.04 -3.86 14.90
C TYR A 267 3.35 -2.37 14.92
N ALA A 268 3.13 -1.72 13.79
CA ALA A 268 3.28 -0.28 13.62
C ALA A 268 2.07 0.27 12.87
N VAL A 269 1.59 1.44 13.28
CA VAL A 269 0.44 2.12 12.68
C VAL A 269 0.79 3.56 12.39
N VAL A 270 0.61 4.01 11.15
CA VAL A 270 1.05 5.35 10.70
C VAL A 270 0.01 5.96 9.77
N PRO A 271 -0.36 7.24 9.95
CA PRO A 271 -1.21 7.94 8.99
C PRO A 271 -0.46 8.20 7.68
N ILE A 272 -1.18 8.11 6.56
CA ILE A 272 -0.66 8.40 5.22
C ILE A 272 -1.56 9.48 4.59
N PRO A 273 -1.35 10.77 4.95
CA PRO A 273 -2.18 11.87 4.46
C PRO A 273 -2.17 12.01 2.93
N GLN A 274 -1.17 11.43 2.24
CA GLN A 274 -1.13 11.39 0.79
C GLN A 274 -2.23 10.52 0.19
N LEU A 275 -2.85 9.59 0.93
CA LEU A 275 -3.95 8.75 0.42
C LEU A 275 -5.31 9.37 0.69
N GLY A 276 -5.46 10.09 1.80
CA GLY A 276 -6.69 10.78 2.20
C GLY A 276 -6.70 11.08 3.70
N GLU A 277 -7.77 11.73 4.15
CA GLU A 277 -8.02 11.93 5.57
C GLU A 277 -8.37 10.60 6.24
N ASP A 278 -7.87 10.38 7.45
CA ASP A 278 -8.11 9.15 8.23
C ASP A 278 -7.77 7.85 7.48
N ILE A 279 -6.76 7.94 6.60
CA ILE A 279 -6.17 6.80 5.90
C ILE A 279 -4.73 6.63 6.32
N GLY A 280 -4.32 5.37 6.48
CA GLY A 280 -2.92 5.04 6.72
C GLY A 280 -2.63 3.56 6.59
N ILE A 281 -1.50 3.15 7.15
CA ILE A 281 -1.06 1.76 7.11
C ILE A 281 -0.90 1.17 8.51
N ALA A 282 -1.16 -0.13 8.61
CA ALA A 282 -0.73 -0.95 9.73
C ALA A 282 0.17 -2.07 9.20
N ILE A 283 1.34 -2.27 9.80
CA ILE A 283 2.29 -3.33 9.43
C ILE A 283 2.54 -4.21 10.65
N PHE A 284 2.40 -5.51 10.48
CA PHE A 284 2.68 -6.53 11.48
C PHE A 284 3.91 -7.32 11.08
N ARG A 285 4.78 -7.57 12.05
CA ARG A 285 5.96 -8.45 11.93
C ARG A 285 6.02 -9.38 13.14
N ALA A 286 6.32 -10.66 12.91
CA ALA A 286 6.70 -11.57 13.97
C ALA A 286 7.92 -12.39 13.54
N GLU A 287 8.85 -12.59 14.46
CA GLU A 287 9.94 -13.57 14.31
C GLU A 287 9.38 -15.01 14.48
N PRO A 288 10.12 -16.05 14.06
CA PRO A 288 9.70 -17.46 14.14
C PRO A 288 9.42 -17.94 15.57
#